data_AF-A0AAN4QYF4-F1
#
_entry.id   AF-A0AAN4QYF4-F1
#
_cell.length_a   1.000
_cell.length_b   1.000
_cell.length_c   1.000
_cell.angle_alpha   90.00
_cell.angle_beta   90.00
_cell.angle_gamma   90.00
#
_symmetry.space_group_name_H-M   'P 1'
#
loop_
_entity.id
_entity.type
_entity.pdbx_description
1 polymer ?
#
loop_
_entity_poly.entity_id
_entity_poly.type
_entity_poly.pdbx_seq_one_letter_code
_entity_poly.pdbx_strand_id
1 'polypeptide(L)'
;MKTRDILITVTRTLTGWHVYNDHQFGRITACDPQAGYEITVSLPDRDTIRIVRTRYELVEDNTVLDTADMGEERALDELARLLASPMPRTDRLMWLKDQFDKGAEWCRSTLHDEQEAKDTEDMAEHYMRVCESCNKYPELDPATVFEGWLLGEELGNPYETRRQAASHMLADVRRLDRD
;
A
#
# COMPACT_ATOMS: atom_id res chain seq x y z
N MET A 1 -20.56 18.76 -8.18
CA MET A 1 -19.11 18.88 -8.41
C MET A 1 -18.77 18.40 -9.82
N LYS A 2 -17.92 19.11 -10.56
CA LYS A 2 -17.63 18.75 -11.97
C LYS A 2 -16.39 17.85 -12.09
N THR A 3 -16.42 16.91 -13.03
CA THR A 3 -15.28 16.03 -13.37
C THR A 3 -13.99 16.79 -13.66
N ARG A 4 -14.09 17.96 -14.30
CA ARG A 4 -12.94 18.81 -14.61
C ARG A 4 -12.23 19.28 -13.34
N ASP A 5 -12.98 19.65 -12.31
CA ASP A 5 -12.41 20.19 -11.08
C ASP A 5 -11.73 19.08 -10.28
N ILE A 6 -12.32 17.87 -10.25
CA ILE A 6 -11.70 16.66 -9.69
C ILE A 6 -10.39 16.33 -10.43
N LEU A 7 -10.40 16.34 -11.77
CA LEU A 7 -9.19 16.08 -12.56
C LEU A 7 -8.08 17.09 -12.26
N ILE A 8 -8.41 18.38 -12.19
CA ILE A 8 -7.45 19.43 -11.82
C ILE A 8 -6.88 19.17 -10.43
N THR A 9 -7.72 18.82 -9.46
CA THR A 9 -7.29 18.51 -8.08
C THR A 9 -6.34 17.31 -8.05
N VAL A 10 -6.67 16.22 -8.75
CA VAL A 10 -5.81 15.02 -8.85
C VAL A 10 -4.46 15.37 -9.45
N THR A 11 -4.43 16.04 -10.61
CA THR A 11 -3.18 16.41 -11.31
C THR A 11 -2.31 17.36 -10.49
N ARG A 12 -2.91 18.28 -9.73
CA ARG A 12 -2.17 19.22 -8.86
C ARG A 12 -1.65 18.59 -7.59
N THR A 13 -2.36 17.61 -7.04
CA THR A 13 -1.97 16.95 -5.79
C THR A 13 -0.90 15.89 -6.04
N LEU A 14 -1.08 15.08 -7.09
CA LEU A 14 -0.16 14.01 -7.47
C LEU A 14 0.82 14.49 -8.55
N THR A 15 1.61 15.51 -8.20
CA THR A 15 2.57 16.10 -9.15
C THR A 15 3.62 15.08 -9.59
N GLY A 16 3.85 14.97 -10.90
CA GLY A 16 4.81 14.02 -11.47
C GLY A 16 4.21 12.65 -11.81
N TRP A 17 2.96 12.38 -11.43
CA TRP A 17 2.26 11.14 -11.77
C TRP A 17 1.63 11.22 -13.16
N HIS A 18 1.49 10.07 -13.81
CA HIS A 18 0.75 9.96 -15.08
C HIS A 18 -0.75 9.86 -14.79
N VAL A 19 -1.49 10.93 -15.09
CA VAL A 19 -2.95 10.99 -14.86
C VAL A 19 -3.70 10.82 -16.17
N TYR A 20 -4.67 9.92 -16.18
CA TYR A 20 -5.60 9.73 -17.30
C TYR A 20 -7.05 9.74 -16.83
N ASN A 21 -7.94 10.20 -17.71
CA ASN A 21 -9.37 10.23 -17.48
C ASN A 21 -10.03 9.16 -18.34
N ASP A 22 -10.53 8.11 -17.69
CA ASP A 22 -11.28 7.05 -18.35
C ASP A 22 -12.76 7.41 -18.34
N HIS A 23 -13.16 8.03 -19.44
CA HIS A 23 -14.53 8.47 -19.68
C HIS A 23 -15.54 7.32 -19.77
N GLN A 24 -15.11 6.10 -20.09
CA GLN A 24 -16.01 4.96 -20.25
C GLN A 24 -16.53 4.46 -18.89
N PHE A 25 -15.66 4.45 -17.89
CA PHE A 25 -15.99 3.99 -16.53
C PHE A 25 -16.21 5.13 -15.54
N GLY A 26 -16.12 6.39 -15.99
CA GLY A 26 -16.27 7.56 -15.14
C GLY A 26 -15.23 7.57 -14.02
N ARG A 27 -13.95 7.34 -14.35
CA ARG A 27 -12.87 7.28 -13.36
C ARG A 27 -11.66 8.07 -13.83
N ILE A 28 -10.97 8.70 -12.88
CA ILE A 28 -9.66 9.29 -13.09
C ILE A 28 -8.66 8.36 -12.44
N THR A 29 -7.61 8.00 -13.16
CA THR A 29 -6.56 7.15 -12.63
C THR A 29 -5.22 7.86 -12.74
N ALA A 30 -4.43 7.81 -11.68
CA ALA A 30 -3.10 8.37 -11.58
C ALA A 30 -2.10 7.26 -11.26
N CYS A 31 -1.06 7.11 -12.07
CA CYS A 31 -0.02 6.10 -11.86
C CYS A 31 1.32 6.76 -11.54
N ASP A 32 2.00 6.24 -10.53
CA ASP A 32 3.41 6.52 -10.27
C ASP A 32 4.26 5.51 -11.05
N PRO A 33 4.91 5.94 -12.16
CA PRO A 33 5.73 5.04 -12.97
C PRO A 33 6.98 4.53 -12.24
N GLN A 34 7.42 5.19 -11.16
CA GLN A 34 8.64 4.81 -10.44
C GLN A 34 8.36 3.79 -9.34
N ALA A 35 7.22 3.90 -8.68
CA ALA A 35 6.87 3.06 -7.53
C ALA A 35 5.80 2.01 -7.84
N GLY A 36 5.19 2.01 -9.04
CA GLY A 36 4.16 1.05 -9.42
C GLY A 36 2.84 1.24 -8.67
N TYR A 37 2.64 2.42 -8.08
CA TYR A 37 1.39 2.81 -7.45
C TYR A 37 0.38 3.29 -8.49
N GLU A 38 -0.88 3.00 -8.25
CA GLU A 38 -2.01 3.51 -9.00
C GLU A 38 -3.07 4.01 -8.03
N ILE A 39 -3.66 5.16 -8.33
CA ILE A 39 -4.79 5.71 -7.57
C ILE A 39 -5.93 5.91 -8.55
N THR A 40 -7.03 5.20 -8.33
CA THR A 40 -8.27 5.37 -9.09
C THR A 40 -9.28 6.16 -8.25
N VAL A 41 -9.70 7.30 -8.78
CA VAL A 41 -10.78 8.13 -8.24
C VAL A 41 -12.02 7.90 -9.10
N SER A 42 -13.00 7.18 -8.57
CA SER A 42 -14.30 7.04 -9.23
C SER A 42 -15.06 8.35 -9.14
N LEU A 43 -15.51 8.85 -10.28
CA LEU A 43 -16.28 10.08 -10.35
C LEU A 43 -17.64 9.88 -9.67
N PRO A 44 -18.13 10.93 -9.01
CA PRO A 44 -19.40 10.87 -8.29
C PRO A 44 -20.56 10.63 -9.26
N ASP A 45 -21.23 9.49 -9.13
CA ASP A 45 -22.59 9.26 -9.65
C ASP A 45 -23.66 9.80 -8.66
N ARG A 46 -23.23 10.11 -7.42
CA ARG A 46 -23.96 10.68 -6.27
C ARG A 46 -23.03 11.59 -5.46
N ASP A 47 -23.43 12.02 -4.27
CA ASP A 47 -22.61 12.80 -3.35
C ASP A 47 -21.48 11.98 -2.67
N THR A 48 -20.83 11.07 -3.37
CA THR A 48 -19.69 10.31 -2.83
C THR A 48 -18.58 10.19 -3.86
N ILE A 49 -17.33 10.26 -3.41
CA ILE A 49 -16.13 9.99 -4.21
C ILE A 49 -15.44 8.76 -3.63
N ARG A 50 -15.13 7.79 -4.49
CA ARG A 50 -14.37 6.60 -4.09
C ARG A 50 -12.93 6.74 -4.56
N ILE A 51 -12.00 6.59 -3.63
CA ILE A 51 -10.55 6.63 -3.86
C ILE A 51 -10.01 5.23 -3.58
N VAL A 52 -9.52 4.57 -4.62
CA VAL A 52 -8.88 3.27 -4.54
C VAL A 52 -7.41 3.48 -4.80
N ARG A 53 -6.55 3.05 -3.87
CA ARG A 53 -5.10 3.01 -4.09
C ARG A 53 -4.67 1.58 -4.28
N THR A 54 -3.88 1.33 -5.29
CA THR A 54 -3.36 0.02 -5.65
C THR A 54 -1.85 0.08 -5.87
N ARG A 55 -1.18 -1.05 -5.67
CA ARG A 55 0.21 -1.26 -6.07
C ARG A 55 0.38 -2.67 -6.60
N TYR A 56 0.99 -2.83 -7.77
CA TYR A 56 1.15 -4.14 -8.42
C TYR A 56 -0.16 -4.95 -8.50
N GLU A 57 -1.25 -4.32 -8.94
CA GLU A 57 -2.61 -4.91 -9.05
C GLU A 57 -3.34 -5.20 -7.73
N LEU A 58 -2.76 -4.84 -6.59
CA LEU A 58 -3.32 -5.10 -5.26
C LEU A 58 -4.01 -3.85 -4.73
N VAL A 59 -5.25 -3.96 -4.24
CA VAL A 59 -5.96 -2.85 -3.57
C VAL A 59 -5.41 -2.66 -2.16
N GLU A 60 -4.74 -1.54 -1.94
CA GLU A 60 -4.09 -1.21 -0.66
C GLU A 60 -4.91 -0.22 0.18
N ASP A 61 -5.78 0.57 -0.43
CA ASP A 61 -6.75 1.42 0.29
C ASP A 61 -8.02 1.60 -0.55
N ASN A 62 -9.16 1.67 0.13
CA ASN A 62 -10.45 1.93 -0.46
C ASN A 62 -11.24 2.92 0.43
N THR A 63 -10.93 4.20 0.24
CA THR A 63 -11.56 5.29 0.97
C THR A 63 -12.80 5.78 0.24
N VAL A 64 -13.90 5.96 0.97
CA VAL A 64 -15.11 6.63 0.46
C VAL A 64 -15.25 7.98 1.14
N LEU A 65 -15.19 9.04 0.35
CA LEU A 65 -15.44 10.42 0.77
C LEU A 65 -16.92 10.74 0.55
N ASP A 66 -17.66 10.97 1.63
CA ASP A 66 -19.03 11.48 1.58
C ASP A 66 -19.03 13.00 1.41
N THR A 67 -19.71 13.49 0.37
CA THR A 67 -19.78 14.91 0.01
C THR A 67 -21.20 15.47 0.12
N ALA A 68 -22.19 14.72 0.65
CA ALA A 68 -23.60 15.11 0.65
C ALA A 68 -23.87 16.46 1.32
N ASP A 69 -23.18 16.72 2.43
CA ASP A 69 -23.28 17.96 3.19
C ASP A 69 -22.09 18.92 2.95
N MET A 70 -21.24 18.61 1.96
CA MET A 70 -20.06 19.41 1.66
C MET A 70 -20.31 20.35 0.48
N GLY A 71 -19.96 21.63 0.64
CA GLY A 71 -19.77 22.52 -0.49
C GLY A 71 -18.64 22.02 -1.41
N GLU A 72 -18.73 22.32 -2.71
CA GLU A 72 -17.79 21.83 -3.74
C GLU A 72 -16.33 22.13 -3.39
N GLU A 73 -16.02 23.35 -2.91
CA GLU A 73 -14.67 23.73 -2.51
C GLU A 73 -14.13 22.86 -1.37
N ARG A 74 -14.93 22.65 -0.32
CA ARG A 74 -14.56 21.79 0.82
C ARG A 74 -14.37 20.33 0.40
N ALA A 75 -15.21 19.84 -0.50
CA ALA A 75 -15.09 18.48 -1.02
C ALA A 75 -13.80 18.30 -1.83
N LEU A 76 -13.41 19.30 -2.63
CA LEU A 76 -12.16 19.27 -3.39
C LEU A 76 -10.92 19.38 -2.49
N ASP A 77 -10.96 20.20 -1.44
CA ASP A 77 -9.88 20.30 -0.45
C ASP A 77 -9.70 18.98 0.32
N GLU A 78 -10.79 18.34 0.73
CA GLU A 78 -10.74 17.06 1.42
C GLU A 78 -10.24 15.93 0.49
N LEU A 79 -10.65 15.95 -0.78
CA LEU A 79 -10.10 15.07 -1.80
C LEU A 79 -8.59 15.27 -1.94
N ALA A 80 -8.10 16.51 -2.04
CA ALA A 80 -6.67 16.81 -2.12
C ALA A 80 -5.93 16.31 -0.88
N ARG A 81 -6.48 16.54 0.31
CA ARG A 81 -5.93 16.07 1.58
C ARG A 81 -5.81 14.55 1.62
N LEU A 82 -6.85 13.84 1.17
CA LEU A 82 -6.83 12.38 1.09
C LEU A 82 -5.78 11.93 0.08
N LEU A 83 -5.76 12.46 -1.14
CA LEU A 83 -4.78 12.09 -2.18
C LEU A 83 -3.33 12.33 -1.75
N ALA A 84 -3.07 13.40 -0.99
CA ALA A 84 -1.75 13.71 -0.42
C ALA A 84 -1.40 12.87 0.83
N SER A 85 -2.39 12.20 1.43
CA SER A 85 -2.14 11.38 2.60
C SER A 85 -1.29 10.17 2.21
N PRO A 86 -0.23 9.86 2.98
CA PRO A 86 0.40 8.55 2.87
C PRO A 86 -0.68 7.50 3.11
N MET A 87 -0.60 6.40 2.39
CA MET A 87 -1.59 5.34 2.51
C MET A 87 -1.69 4.82 3.95
N PRO A 88 -2.87 4.35 4.39
CA PRO A 88 -3.00 3.62 5.63
C PRO A 88 -2.15 2.36 5.58
N ARG A 89 -1.02 2.42 6.27
CA ARG A 89 -0.05 1.34 6.42
C ARG A 89 -0.71 0.02 6.85
N THR A 90 -1.75 0.10 7.68
CA THR A 90 -2.49 -1.03 8.26
C THR A 90 -3.08 -2.00 7.23
N ASP A 91 -3.65 -1.52 6.13
CA ASP A 91 -4.31 -2.41 5.15
C ASP A 91 -3.28 -3.20 4.33
N ARG A 92 -2.14 -2.58 4.02
CA ARG A 92 -0.97 -3.23 3.42
C ARG A 92 -0.40 -4.32 4.33
N LEU A 93 -0.36 -4.09 5.65
CA LEU A 93 0.09 -5.08 6.63
C LEU A 93 -0.84 -6.28 6.72
N MET A 94 -2.15 -6.03 6.75
CA MET A 94 -3.15 -7.09 6.81
C MET A 94 -3.12 -7.95 5.54
N TRP A 95 -2.95 -7.33 4.37
CA TRP A 95 -2.82 -8.05 3.10
C TRP A 95 -1.51 -8.86 3.04
N LEU A 96 -0.37 -8.29 3.44
CA LEU A 96 0.90 -9.02 3.45
C LEU A 96 0.86 -10.21 4.41
N LYS A 97 0.24 -10.04 5.59
CA LYS A 97 -0.01 -11.16 6.51
C LYS A 97 -0.83 -12.26 5.84
N ASP A 98 -1.92 -11.91 5.14
CA ASP A 98 -2.74 -12.88 4.40
C ASP A 98 -1.94 -13.60 3.30
N GLN A 99 -0.99 -12.93 2.62
CA GLN A 99 -0.10 -13.60 1.66
C GLN A 99 0.87 -14.58 2.33
N PHE A 100 1.44 -14.23 3.47
CA PHE A 100 2.28 -15.16 4.22
C PHE A 100 1.49 -16.37 4.70
N ASP A 101 0.27 -16.17 5.22
CA ASP A 101 -0.61 -17.25 5.66
C ASP A 101 -0.92 -18.22 4.48
N LYS A 102 -1.21 -17.67 3.29
CA LYS A 102 -1.42 -18.43 2.04
C LYS A 102 -0.16 -19.14 1.55
N GLY A 103 1.00 -18.50 1.65
CA GLY A 103 2.29 -19.08 1.27
C GLY A 103 2.65 -20.27 2.17
N ALA A 104 2.45 -20.14 3.48
CA ALA A 104 2.66 -21.22 4.43
C ALA A 104 1.70 -22.39 4.17
N GLU A 105 0.43 -22.11 3.87
CA GLU A 105 -0.55 -23.13 3.49
C GLU A 105 -0.18 -23.83 2.19
N TRP A 106 0.33 -23.10 1.18
CA TRP A 106 0.83 -23.68 -0.06
C TRP A 106 2.04 -24.60 0.19
N CYS A 107 2.98 -24.21 1.05
CA CYS A 107 4.12 -25.05 1.44
C CYS A 107 3.66 -26.36 2.09
N ARG A 108 2.69 -26.29 3.04
CA ARG A 108 2.12 -27.48 3.69
C ARG A 108 1.36 -28.40 2.73
N SER A 109 0.52 -27.81 1.87
CA SER A 109 -0.43 -28.55 1.04
C SER A 109 0.16 -29.07 -0.26
N THR A 110 1.04 -28.29 -0.90
CA THR A 110 1.55 -28.56 -2.26
C THR A 110 2.96 -29.09 -2.24
N LEU A 111 3.84 -28.51 -1.42
CA LEU A 111 5.23 -28.97 -1.30
C LEU A 111 5.42 -30.06 -0.24
N HIS A 112 4.43 -30.23 0.65
CA HIS A 112 4.54 -31.06 1.85
C HIS A 112 5.77 -30.71 2.72
N ASP A 113 6.17 -29.43 2.69
CA ASP A 113 7.31 -28.91 3.41
C ASP A 113 6.85 -28.14 4.65
N GLU A 114 6.81 -28.85 5.77
CA GLU A 114 6.41 -28.30 7.07
C GLU A 114 7.45 -27.30 7.62
N GLN A 115 8.72 -27.41 7.22
CA GLN A 115 9.76 -26.50 7.69
C GLN A 115 9.66 -25.18 6.94
N GLU A 116 9.50 -25.20 5.61
CA GLU A 116 9.30 -24.00 4.80
C GLU A 116 8.01 -23.24 5.20
N ALA A 117 6.96 -23.99 5.56
CA ALA A 117 5.74 -23.39 6.08
C ALA A 117 5.95 -22.64 7.40
N LYS A 118 6.68 -23.23 8.35
CA LYS A 118 7.04 -22.59 9.62
C LYS A 118 7.95 -21.39 9.42
N ASP A 119 8.92 -21.50 8.51
CA ASP A 119 9.81 -20.40 8.18
C ASP A 119 9.02 -19.22 7.55
N THR A 120 8.01 -19.51 6.75
CA THR A 120 7.08 -18.51 6.20
C THR A 120 6.23 -17.84 7.29
N GLU A 121 5.70 -18.61 8.24
CA GLU A 121 4.92 -18.09 9.38
C GLU A 121 5.76 -17.22 10.33
N ASP A 122 6.95 -17.69 10.71
CA ASP A 122 7.90 -16.97 11.57
C ASP A 122 8.31 -15.63 10.94
N MET A 123 8.48 -15.63 9.61
CA MET A 123 8.79 -14.41 8.86
C MET A 123 7.61 -13.44 8.84
N ALA A 124 6.37 -13.94 8.72
CA ALA A 124 5.16 -13.13 8.82
C ALA A 124 5.06 -12.42 10.17
N GLU A 125 5.30 -13.14 11.26
CA GLU A 125 5.29 -12.57 12.61
C GLU A 125 6.38 -11.50 12.77
N HIS A 126 7.58 -11.79 12.27
CA HIS A 126 8.68 -10.84 12.31
C HIS A 126 8.40 -9.59 11.47
N TYR A 127 7.77 -9.72 10.31
CA TYR A 127 7.30 -8.62 9.48
C TYR A 127 6.31 -7.72 10.22
N MET A 128 5.30 -8.31 10.87
CA MET A 128 4.30 -7.54 11.62
C MET A 128 4.96 -6.70 12.72
N ARG A 129 5.95 -7.26 13.43
CA ARG A 129 6.70 -6.52 14.48
C ARG A 129 7.53 -5.36 13.92
N VAL A 130 8.20 -5.55 12.77
CA VAL A 130 8.93 -4.46 12.08
C VAL A 130 7.95 -3.34 11.74
N CYS A 131 6.79 -3.71 11.21
CA CYS A 131 5.80 -2.76 10.74
C CYS A 131 5.13 -1.97 11.85
N GLU A 132 4.77 -2.64 12.95
CA GLU A 132 4.31 -2.00 14.19
C GLU A 132 5.35 -1.01 14.73
N SER A 133 6.63 -1.37 14.69
CA SER A 133 7.71 -0.53 15.20
C SER A 133 7.92 0.71 14.32
N CYS A 134 7.92 0.53 13.00
CA CYS A 134 8.06 1.61 12.05
C CYS A 134 6.77 2.45 11.86
N ASN A 135 5.60 2.07 12.39
CA ASN A 135 4.39 2.92 12.37
C ASN A 135 4.64 4.31 12.99
N LYS A 136 5.59 4.41 13.93
CA LYS A 136 6.01 5.68 14.54
C LYS A 136 6.85 6.57 13.61
N TYR A 137 7.40 6.00 12.54
CA TYR A 137 8.36 6.62 11.64
C TYR A 137 7.87 6.51 10.19
N PRO A 138 7.07 7.50 9.72
CA PRO A 138 6.44 7.46 8.40
C PRO A 138 7.43 7.36 7.24
N GLU A 139 8.68 7.78 7.48
CA GLU A 139 9.77 7.84 6.52
C GLU A 139 10.42 6.46 6.27
N LEU A 140 10.12 5.48 7.15
CA LEU A 140 10.56 4.10 7.02
C LEU A 140 9.41 3.23 6.49
N ASP A 141 9.32 3.10 5.18
CA ASP A 141 8.43 2.11 4.54
C ASP A 141 9.02 0.70 4.75
N PRO A 142 8.34 -0.18 5.49
CA PRO A 142 8.86 -1.51 5.77
C PRO A 142 8.73 -2.41 4.56
N ALA A 143 7.90 -2.07 3.58
CA ALA A 143 7.68 -2.90 2.42
C ALA A 143 8.84 -2.85 1.42
N THR A 144 9.65 -1.78 1.39
CA THR A 144 10.85 -1.72 0.54
C THR A 144 11.88 -2.80 0.91
N VAL A 145 11.84 -3.31 2.14
CA VAL A 145 12.69 -4.42 2.58
C VAL A 145 12.21 -5.77 2.03
N PHE A 146 10.95 -5.89 1.64
CA PHE A 146 10.31 -7.17 1.31
C PHE A 146 9.65 -7.22 -0.08
N GLU A 147 9.73 -6.14 -0.87
CA GLU A 147 9.34 -6.17 -2.29
C GLU A 147 10.04 -7.31 -3.06
N GLY A 148 11.29 -7.64 -2.71
CA GLY A 148 12.00 -8.80 -3.27
C GLY A 148 11.40 -10.17 -2.90
N TRP A 149 10.58 -10.27 -1.84
CA TRP A 149 9.82 -11.49 -1.51
C TRP A 149 8.53 -11.56 -2.34
N LEU A 150 7.81 -10.44 -2.45
CA LEU A 150 6.60 -10.31 -3.27
C LEU A 150 6.84 -10.57 -4.75
N LEU A 151 8.01 -10.14 -5.26
CA LEU A 151 8.38 -10.23 -6.67
C LEU A 151 9.14 -11.51 -7.03
N GLY A 152 9.44 -12.37 -6.06
CA GLY A 152 10.04 -13.69 -6.30
C GLY A 152 11.44 -13.66 -6.94
N GLU A 153 12.20 -12.57 -6.84
CA GLU A 153 13.48 -12.43 -7.52
C GLU A 153 14.63 -13.21 -6.81
N GLU A 154 15.15 -14.21 -7.51
CA GLU A 154 16.56 -14.63 -7.69
C GLU A 154 17.60 -14.41 -6.56
N LEU A 155 17.26 -14.60 -5.28
CA LEU A 155 18.24 -14.50 -4.19
C LEU A 155 18.26 -15.73 -3.25
N GLY A 156 19.12 -16.69 -3.58
CA GLY A 156 19.74 -17.65 -2.63
C GLY A 156 18.79 -18.40 -1.68
N ASN A 157 19.28 -18.82 -0.49
CA ASN A 157 18.37 -19.32 0.55
C ASN A 157 17.48 -18.13 0.97
N PRO A 158 16.18 -18.18 0.66
CA PRO A 158 15.32 -17.02 0.69
C PRO A 158 15.01 -16.55 2.14
N TYR A 159 15.17 -17.41 3.15
CA TYR A 159 14.76 -17.12 4.53
C TYR A 159 15.81 -16.32 5.32
N GLU A 160 17.05 -16.80 5.41
CA GLU A 160 18.07 -16.20 6.30
C GLU A 160 18.44 -14.76 5.88
N THR A 161 18.62 -14.54 4.58
CA THR A 161 18.96 -13.22 4.02
C THR A 161 17.88 -12.18 4.36
N ARG A 162 16.61 -12.60 4.33
CA ARG A 162 15.45 -11.72 4.57
C ARG A 162 15.19 -11.50 6.05
N ARG A 163 15.35 -12.53 6.88
CA ARG A 163 15.34 -12.41 8.34
C ARG A 163 16.41 -11.42 8.82
N GLN A 164 17.58 -11.43 8.19
CA GLN A 164 18.67 -10.53 8.53
C GLN A 164 18.36 -9.08 8.15
N ALA A 165 17.84 -8.83 6.94
CA ALA A 165 17.40 -7.50 6.51
C ALA A 165 16.29 -6.92 7.43
N ALA A 166 15.32 -7.75 7.80
CA ALA A 166 14.27 -7.39 8.76
C ALA A 166 14.83 -7.01 10.13
N SER A 167 15.78 -7.81 10.62
CA SER A 167 16.46 -7.57 11.90
C SER A 167 17.28 -6.28 11.89
N HIS A 168 17.90 -5.92 10.77
CA HIS A 168 18.60 -4.65 10.60
C HIS A 168 17.65 -3.46 10.72
N MET A 169 16.50 -3.50 10.07
CA MET A 169 15.55 -2.39 10.12
C MET A 169 14.91 -2.23 11.52
N LEU A 170 14.62 -3.34 12.22
CA LEU A 170 14.25 -3.31 13.64
C LEU A 170 15.34 -2.67 14.52
N ALA A 171 16.62 -2.93 14.21
CA ALA A 171 17.72 -2.31 14.94
C ALA A 171 17.80 -0.80 14.68
N ASP A 172 17.54 -0.35 13.45
CA ASP A 172 17.49 1.07 13.09
C ASP A 172 16.31 1.78 13.76
N VAL A 173 15.13 1.16 13.82
CA VAL A 173 14.00 1.69 14.61
C VAL A 173 14.35 1.80 16.08
N ARG A 174 15.00 0.78 16.66
CA ARG A 174 15.47 0.81 18.07
C ARG A 174 16.57 1.84 18.33
N ARG A 175 17.25 2.33 17.30
CA ARG A 175 18.19 3.46 17.40
C ARG A 175 17.40 4.77 17.40
N LEU A 176 16.44 4.92 16.49
CA LEU A 176 15.55 6.09 16.43
C LEU A 176 14.67 6.26 17.68
N ASP A 177 14.31 5.18 18.38
CA ASP A 177 13.56 5.25 19.66
C ASP A 177 14.48 5.66 20.84
N ARG A 178 15.80 5.67 20.66
CA ARG A 178 16.79 5.98 21.72
C ARG A 178 17.37 7.39 21.67
N ASP A 179 17.25 8.05 20.52
CA ASP A 179 17.64 9.46 20.31
C ASP A 179 16.45 10.40 20.56
#